data_AF-A0A851HD47-F1
#
_entry.id   AF-A0A851HD47-F1
#
_cell.length_a   1.000
_cell.length_b   1.000
_cell.length_c   1.000
_cell.angle_alpha   90.00
_cell.angle_beta   90.00
_cell.angle_gamma   90.00
#
_symmetry.space_group_name_H-M   'P 1'
#
loop_
_entity.id
_entity.type
_entity.pdbx_description
1 polymer ?
#
loop_
_entity_poly.entity_id
_entity_poly.type
_entity_poly.pdbx_seq_one_letter_code
_entity_poly.pdbx_strand_id
1 'polypeptide(L)'
;MAQALRQEKTTDFHQLFESIGATPTKHRPSRGELTGIGLEILDGIYSDKTLRSALGVVRLPDVSAATKAAAQDIQGPAITAQAANSIDTLEAEHGETELSQAGICLIYATVTAIAEHTRTTFDTVLGEIVPA
;
A
#
# COMPACT_ATOMS: atom_id res chain seq x y z
N MET A 1 27.80 6.45 15.22
CA MET A 1 26.86 5.59 15.97
C MET A 1 25.40 5.71 15.53
N ALA A 2 24.96 6.77 14.84
CA ALA A 2 23.58 6.89 14.33
C ALA A 2 23.27 6.06 13.05
N GLN A 3 24.28 5.49 12.39
CA GLN A 3 24.11 4.64 11.20
C GLN A 3 23.81 3.17 11.53
N ALA A 4 24.30 2.65 12.66
CA ALA A 4 24.04 1.27 13.08
C ALA A 4 22.59 1.07 13.56
N LEU A 5 22.03 2.06 14.28
CA LEU A 5 20.63 2.05 14.73
C LEU A 5 19.58 2.21 13.61
N ARG A 6 20.01 2.65 12.41
CA ARG A 6 19.11 2.69 11.23
C ARG A 6 19.09 1.38 10.45
N GLN A 7 20.07 0.49 10.66
CA GLN A 7 20.14 -0.81 9.99
C GLN A 7 19.48 -1.95 10.79
N GLU A 8 19.28 -1.80 12.10
CA GLU A 8 18.63 -2.82 12.96
C GLU A 8 17.09 -2.81 12.93
N LYS A 9 16.46 -1.77 12.34
CA LYS A 9 14.99 -1.66 12.24
C LYS A 9 14.40 -2.08 10.90
N THR A 10 15.24 -2.48 9.94
CA THR A 10 14.82 -3.15 8.71
C THR A 10 14.95 -4.65 8.94
N THR A 11 14.10 -5.21 9.81
CA THR A 11 13.66 -6.58 9.51
C THR A 11 13.06 -6.48 8.11
N ASP A 12 13.77 -7.04 7.15
CA ASP A 12 13.62 -6.74 5.72
C ASP A 12 12.13 -6.85 5.37
N PHE A 13 11.51 -5.77 4.90
CA PHE A 13 10.09 -5.78 4.55
C PHE A 13 9.78 -6.96 3.62
N HIS A 14 10.73 -7.32 2.75
CA HIS A 14 10.69 -8.53 1.94
C HIS A 14 10.60 -9.80 2.78
N GLN A 15 11.41 -9.98 3.83
CA GLN A 15 11.33 -11.14 4.71
C GLN A 15 10.01 -11.20 5.48
N LEU A 16 9.51 -10.05 5.97
CA LEU A 16 8.21 -9.99 6.64
C LEU A 16 7.09 -10.34 5.67
N PHE A 17 7.11 -9.77 4.48
CA PHE A 17 6.12 -10.00 3.43
C PHE A 17 6.17 -11.46 2.92
N GLU A 18 7.35 -12.03 2.72
CA GLU A 18 7.54 -13.44 2.36
C GLU A 18 7.04 -14.39 3.45
N SER A 19 7.12 -13.99 4.73
CA SER A 19 6.61 -14.77 5.86
C SER A 19 5.08 -14.89 5.91
N ILE A 20 4.37 -14.07 5.12
CA ILE A 20 2.93 -14.12 4.93
C ILE A 20 2.69 -15.12 3.80
N GLY A 21 1.94 -16.19 4.09
CA GLY A 21 1.62 -17.22 3.12
C GLY A 21 0.39 -16.88 2.28
N ALA A 22 0.14 -17.70 1.24
CA ALA A 22 -1.08 -17.62 0.44
C ALA A 22 -2.33 -18.09 1.20
N THR A 23 -2.17 -18.84 2.30
CA THR A 23 -3.28 -19.36 3.11
C THR A 23 -3.31 -18.67 4.48
N PRO A 24 -4.49 -18.24 4.95
CA PRO A 24 -4.60 -17.63 6.27
C PRO A 24 -4.34 -18.68 7.36
N THR A 25 -3.85 -18.20 8.49
CA THR A 25 -3.69 -18.99 9.72
C THR A 25 -4.45 -18.32 10.86
N LYS A 26 -4.59 -19.02 11.99
CA LYS A 26 -5.21 -18.45 13.20
C LYS A 26 -4.57 -17.13 13.67
N HIS A 27 -3.32 -16.86 13.29
CA HIS A 27 -2.55 -15.73 13.80
C HIS A 27 -2.04 -14.77 12.72
N ARG A 28 -2.33 -15.06 11.43
CA ARG A 28 -1.84 -14.27 10.30
C ARG A 28 -2.83 -14.32 9.15
N PRO A 29 -3.19 -13.18 8.55
CA PRO A 29 -3.98 -13.16 7.32
C PRO A 29 -3.18 -13.76 6.15
N SER A 30 -3.88 -14.12 5.07
CA SER A 30 -3.23 -14.43 3.80
C SER A 30 -2.77 -13.17 3.07
N ARG A 31 -1.90 -13.34 2.07
CA ARG A 31 -1.53 -12.25 1.15
C ARG A 31 -2.75 -11.72 0.40
N GLY A 32 -3.62 -12.58 -0.10
CA GLY A 32 -4.90 -12.18 -0.73
C GLY A 32 -5.78 -11.33 0.20
N GLU A 33 -5.94 -11.71 1.47
CA GLU A 33 -6.71 -10.94 2.45
C GLU A 33 -6.09 -9.56 2.70
N LEU A 34 -4.77 -9.48 2.87
CA LEU A 34 -4.06 -8.20 3.04
C LEU A 34 -4.15 -7.32 1.80
N THR A 35 -4.09 -7.92 0.61
CA THR A 35 -4.25 -7.21 -0.66
C THR A 35 -5.65 -6.64 -0.77
N GLY A 36 -6.69 -7.44 -0.50
CA GLY A 36 -8.08 -6.98 -0.51
C GLY A 36 -8.29 -5.78 0.43
N ILE A 37 -7.86 -5.89 1.69
CA ILE A 37 -7.92 -4.80 2.67
C ILE A 37 -7.14 -3.57 2.18
N GLY A 38 -5.96 -3.78 1.61
CA GLY A 38 -5.15 -2.69 1.07
C GLY A 38 -5.84 -1.95 -0.08
N LEU A 39 -6.49 -2.68 -0.98
CA LEU A 39 -7.25 -2.09 -2.09
C LEU A 39 -8.49 -1.33 -1.60
N GLU A 40 -9.20 -1.84 -0.59
CA GLU A 40 -10.33 -1.12 0.03
C GLU A 40 -9.90 0.19 0.70
N ILE A 41 -8.76 0.17 1.41
CA ILE A 41 -8.18 1.38 1.99
C ILE A 41 -7.84 2.38 0.89
N LEU A 42 -7.21 1.92 -0.20
CA LEU A 42 -6.86 2.77 -1.33
C LEU A 42 -8.10 3.34 -2.04
N ASP A 43 -9.17 2.56 -2.20
CA ASP A 43 -10.46 3.02 -2.70
C ASP A 43 -11.01 4.17 -1.83
N GLY A 44 -10.95 4.03 -0.50
CA GLY A 44 -11.36 5.07 0.44
C GLY A 44 -10.54 6.36 0.29
N ILE A 45 -9.22 6.25 0.21
CA ILE A 45 -8.33 7.41 0.10
C ILE A 45 -8.47 8.11 -1.25
N TYR A 46 -8.40 7.37 -2.35
CA TYR A 46 -8.32 7.93 -3.71
C TYR A 46 -9.66 8.47 -4.20
N SER A 47 -10.78 7.96 -3.68
CA SER A 47 -12.10 8.51 -3.96
C SER A 47 -12.42 9.79 -3.14
N ASP A 48 -11.67 10.06 -2.06
CA ASP A 48 -11.83 11.29 -1.27
C ASP A 48 -11.31 12.52 -2.04
N LYS A 49 -12.26 13.37 -2.45
CA LYS A 49 -11.96 14.58 -3.21
C LYS A 49 -11.16 15.63 -2.42
N THR A 50 -11.22 15.58 -1.09
CA THR A 50 -10.48 16.52 -0.22
C THR A 50 -8.98 16.25 -0.24
N LEU A 51 -8.57 15.00 -0.52
CA LEU A 51 -7.17 14.58 -0.54
C LEU A 51 -6.47 14.77 -1.89
N ARG A 52 -7.20 15.16 -2.95
CA ARG A 52 -6.66 15.28 -4.34
C ARG A 52 -5.35 16.06 -4.44
N SER A 53 -5.21 17.15 -3.70
CA SER A 53 -3.99 17.96 -3.71
C SER A 53 -2.77 17.22 -3.14
N ALA A 54 -2.97 16.40 -2.10
CA ALA A 54 -1.93 15.53 -1.56
C ALA A 54 -1.63 14.35 -2.51
N LEU A 55 -2.67 13.75 -3.10
CA LEU A 55 -2.54 12.61 -3.99
C LEU A 55 -1.82 12.95 -5.31
N GLY A 56 -1.94 14.19 -5.78
CA GLY A 56 -1.27 14.66 -7.00
C GLY A 56 0.26 14.70 -6.92
N VAL A 57 0.86 14.56 -5.74
CA VAL A 57 2.32 14.55 -5.53
C VAL A 57 2.87 13.21 -5.06
N VAL A 58 2.04 12.15 -5.01
CA VAL A 58 2.46 10.82 -4.56
C VAL A 58 3.62 10.31 -5.42
N ARG A 59 4.71 9.94 -4.75
CA ARG A 59 5.89 9.33 -5.38
C ARG A 59 6.09 7.95 -4.78
N LEU A 60 6.03 6.94 -5.65
CA LEU A 60 6.33 5.58 -5.24
C LEU A 60 7.80 5.47 -4.79
N PRO A 61 8.09 4.66 -3.75
CA PRO A 61 9.46 4.34 -3.36
C PRO A 61 10.21 3.62 -4.49
N ASP A 62 11.53 3.48 -4.34
CA ASP A 62 12.35 2.72 -5.29
C ASP A 62 12.03 1.21 -5.16
N VAL A 63 11.32 0.68 -6.15
CA VAL A 63 10.80 -0.70 -6.22
C VAL A 63 11.01 -1.27 -7.61
N SER A 64 10.76 -2.58 -7.78
CA SER A 64 10.86 -3.22 -9.08
C SER A 64 9.93 -2.56 -10.12
N ALA A 65 10.31 -2.65 -11.40
CA ALA A 65 9.48 -2.13 -12.48
C ALA A 65 8.08 -2.79 -12.53
N ALA A 66 7.99 -4.07 -12.16
CA ALA A 66 6.73 -4.81 -12.12
C ALA A 66 5.82 -4.29 -10.99
N THR A 67 6.36 -4.17 -9.78
CA THR A 67 5.63 -3.59 -8.63
C THR A 67 5.16 -2.17 -8.93
N LYS A 68 6.00 -1.37 -9.60
CA LYS A 68 5.65 -0.01 -10.00
C LYS A 68 4.50 0.03 -11.01
N ALA A 69 4.50 -0.86 -12.01
CA ALA A 69 3.42 -0.96 -12.99
C ALA A 69 2.10 -1.35 -12.31
N ALA A 70 2.11 -2.40 -11.47
CA ALA A 70 0.96 -2.80 -10.68
C ALA A 70 0.42 -1.65 -9.81
N ALA A 71 1.31 -0.88 -9.16
CA ALA A 71 0.90 0.25 -8.32
C ALA A 71 0.22 1.36 -9.13
N GLN A 72 0.67 1.62 -10.36
CA GLN A 72 0.05 2.59 -11.25
C GLN A 72 -1.33 2.11 -11.73
N ASP A 73 -1.46 0.82 -12.05
CA ASP A 73 -2.73 0.24 -12.51
C ASP A 73 -3.78 0.16 -11.41
N ILE A 74 -3.37 0.04 -10.13
CA ILE A 74 -4.28 0.16 -8.98
C ILE A 74 -4.88 1.58 -8.85
N GLN A 75 -4.10 2.63 -9.14
CA GLN A 75 -4.54 4.02 -8.92
C GLN A 75 -5.78 4.39 -9.75
N GLY A 76 -5.88 3.88 -10.99
CA GLY A 76 -6.99 4.17 -11.89
C GLY A 76 -8.35 3.78 -11.30
N PRO A 77 -8.58 2.49 -11.01
CA PRO A 77 -9.78 2.00 -10.33
C PRO A 77 -9.98 2.64 -8.94
N ALA A 78 -8.90 2.89 -8.19
CA ALA A 78 -8.97 3.46 -6.84
C ALA A 78 -9.61 4.86 -6.81
N ILE A 79 -9.37 5.69 -7.83
CA ILE A 79 -9.99 7.01 -7.97
C ILE A 79 -11.52 6.92 -8.04
N THR A 80 -12.06 5.80 -8.53
CA THR A 80 -13.49 5.54 -8.64
C THR A 80 -14.03 4.59 -7.57
N ALA A 81 -13.23 4.26 -6.54
CA ALA A 81 -13.56 3.26 -5.52
C ALA A 81 -13.90 1.88 -6.10
N GLN A 82 -13.08 1.41 -7.04
CA GLN A 82 -13.28 0.13 -7.75
C GLN A 82 -12.05 -0.78 -7.74
N ALA A 83 -10.97 -0.42 -7.05
CA ALA A 83 -9.77 -1.25 -6.99
C ALA A 83 -10.04 -2.60 -6.32
N ALA A 84 -10.76 -2.62 -5.19
CA ALA A 84 -11.12 -3.87 -4.52
C ALA A 84 -11.99 -4.79 -5.41
N ASN A 85 -12.92 -4.20 -6.17
CA ASN A 85 -13.75 -4.94 -7.14
C ASN A 85 -12.97 -5.41 -8.38
N SER A 86 -11.76 -4.88 -8.58
CA SER A 86 -10.90 -5.21 -9.73
C SER A 86 -9.78 -6.19 -9.35
N ILE A 87 -9.78 -6.72 -8.11
CA ILE A 87 -8.71 -7.59 -7.59
C ILE A 87 -8.42 -8.77 -8.51
N ASP A 88 -9.44 -9.50 -8.98
CA ASP A 88 -9.25 -10.66 -9.87
C ASP A 88 -8.59 -10.27 -11.20
N THR A 89 -8.91 -9.08 -11.71
CA THR A 89 -8.33 -8.58 -12.97
C THR A 89 -6.88 -8.16 -12.75
N LEU A 90 -6.63 -7.39 -11.69
CA LEU A 90 -5.29 -6.93 -11.31
C LEU A 90 -4.36 -8.11 -10.99
N GLU A 91 -4.89 -9.16 -10.34
CA GLU A 91 -4.14 -10.37 -10.02
C GLU A 91 -3.83 -11.18 -11.28
N ALA A 92 -4.76 -11.29 -12.22
CA ALA A 92 -4.51 -11.96 -13.49
C ALA A 92 -3.43 -11.25 -14.33
N GLU A 93 -3.32 -9.93 -14.22
CA GLU A 93 -2.35 -9.12 -14.97
C GLU A 93 -0.96 -9.09 -14.32
N HIS A 94 -0.88 -8.92 -13.00
CA HIS A 94 0.37 -8.66 -12.29
C HIS A 94 0.85 -9.83 -11.41
N GLY A 95 -0.05 -10.76 -11.09
CA GLY A 95 0.19 -11.83 -10.12
C GLY A 95 0.09 -11.35 -8.66
N GLU A 96 -0.26 -12.28 -7.77
CA GLU A 96 -0.53 -12.01 -6.35
C GLU A 96 0.62 -11.26 -5.65
N THR A 97 1.87 -11.66 -5.88
CA THR A 97 3.05 -11.10 -5.22
C THR A 97 3.25 -9.61 -5.57
N GLU A 98 3.26 -9.27 -6.86
CA GLU A 98 3.50 -7.90 -7.30
C GLU A 98 2.32 -6.99 -6.96
N LEU A 99 1.09 -7.50 -7.08
CA LEU A 99 -0.11 -6.77 -6.67
C LEU A 99 -0.10 -6.43 -5.18
N SER A 100 0.25 -7.40 -4.34
CA SER A 100 0.35 -7.19 -2.89
C SER A 100 1.43 -6.16 -2.53
N GLN A 101 2.62 -6.29 -3.13
CA GLN A 101 3.72 -5.33 -2.90
C GLN A 101 3.34 -3.93 -3.37
N ALA A 102 2.68 -3.83 -4.53
CA ALA A 102 2.19 -2.59 -5.09
C ALA A 102 1.18 -1.91 -4.17
N GLY A 103 0.19 -2.64 -3.64
CA GLY A 103 -0.79 -2.12 -2.70
C GLY A 103 -0.13 -1.51 -1.46
N ILE A 104 0.81 -2.23 -0.84
CA ILE A 104 1.54 -1.75 0.34
C ILE A 104 2.39 -0.52 0.01
N CYS A 105 3.13 -0.56 -1.09
CA CYS A 105 3.98 0.57 -1.51
C CYS A 105 3.14 1.82 -1.80
N LEU A 106 1.97 1.63 -2.41
CA LEU A 106 1.07 2.72 -2.72
C LEU A 106 0.44 3.31 -1.46
N ILE A 107 0.03 2.49 -0.48
CA ILE A 107 -0.46 2.96 0.83
C ILE A 107 0.64 3.77 1.53
N TYR A 108 1.86 3.23 1.62
CA TYR A 108 2.98 3.93 2.24
C TYR A 108 3.25 5.29 1.58
N ALA A 109 3.34 5.32 0.25
CA ALA A 109 3.59 6.54 -0.51
C ALA A 109 2.45 7.56 -0.34
N THR A 110 1.21 7.08 -0.29
CA THR A 110 0.01 7.90 -0.13
C THR A 110 -0.07 8.52 1.25
N VAL A 111 0.11 7.74 2.31
CA VAL A 111 0.14 8.22 3.70
C VAL A 111 1.26 9.24 3.89
N THR A 112 2.44 8.99 3.30
CA THR A 112 3.56 9.94 3.32
C THR A 112 3.19 11.27 2.66
N ALA A 113 2.61 11.23 1.46
CA ALA A 113 2.22 12.43 0.73
C ALA A 113 1.14 13.25 1.48
N ILE A 114 0.16 12.58 2.10
CA ILE A 114 -0.86 13.22 2.92
C ILE A 114 -0.22 13.86 4.16
N ALA A 115 0.67 13.15 4.85
CA ALA A 115 1.35 13.66 6.04
C ALA A 115 2.18 14.91 5.72
N GLU A 116 2.93 14.89 4.61
CA GLU A 116 3.69 16.04 4.13
C GLU A 116 2.79 17.22 3.76
N HIS A 117 1.68 16.97 3.05
CA HIS A 117 0.75 18.01 2.62
C HIS A 117 0.05 18.69 3.80
N THR A 118 -0.37 17.90 4.78
CA THR A 118 -1.11 18.36 5.97
C THR A 118 -0.20 18.80 7.12
N ARG A 119 1.13 18.64 6.98
CA ARG A 119 2.15 18.92 8.00
C ARG A 119 1.90 18.17 9.31
N THR A 120 1.48 16.92 9.21
CA THR A 120 1.30 16.00 10.35
C THR A 120 2.26 14.82 10.26
N THR A 121 2.17 13.87 11.21
CA THR A 121 3.02 12.68 11.21
C THR A 121 2.41 11.54 10.39
N PHE A 122 3.27 10.69 9.84
CA PHE A 122 2.86 9.45 9.18
C PHE A 122 1.92 8.61 10.06
N ASP A 123 2.26 8.42 11.33
CA ASP A 123 1.46 7.63 12.28
C ASP A 123 0.07 8.23 12.52
N THR A 124 -0.06 9.56 12.49
CA THR A 124 -1.36 10.23 12.64
C THR A 124 -2.23 9.92 11.43
N VAL A 125 -1.70 10.10 10.22
CA VAL A 125 -2.43 9.81 8.98
C VAL A 125 -2.79 8.32 8.89
N LEU A 126 -1.84 7.43 9.22
CA LEU A 126 -2.09 6.00 9.19
C LEU A 126 -3.21 5.60 10.16
N GLY A 127 -3.22 6.17 11.37
CA GLY A 127 -4.27 5.90 12.36
C GLY A 127 -5.65 6.46 12.00
N GLU A 128 -5.73 7.46 11.12
CA GLU A 128 -6.99 7.99 10.60
C GLU A 128 -7.55 7.17 9.44
N ILE A 129 -6.66 6.52 8.67
CA ILE A 129 -7.02 5.84 7.41
C ILE A 129 -7.19 4.33 7.60
N VAL A 130 -6.41 3.71 8.47
CA VAL A 130 -6.52 2.27 8.76
C VAL A 130 -7.54 2.09 9.90
N PRO A 131 -8.65 1.36 9.67
CA PRO A 131 -9.61 1.08 10.73
C PRO A 131 -8.95 0.30 11.88
N ALA A 132 -9.23 0.72 13.12
CA ALA A 132 -8.69 0.14 14.35
C ALA A 132 -9.28 -1.25 14.68
#